data_AF-A0A016VJ79-F1
#
_entry.id   AF-A0A016VJ79-F1
#
_cell.length_a   1.000
_cell.length_b   1.000
_cell.length_c   1.000
_cell.angle_alpha   90.00
_cell.angle_beta   90.00
_cell.angle_gamma   90.00
#
_symmetry.space_group_name_H-M   'P 1'
#
loop_
_entity.id
_entity.type
_entity.pdbx_description
1 polymer ?
#
loop_
_entity_poly.entity_id
_entity_poly.type
_entity_poly.pdbx_seq_one_letter_code
_entity_poly.pdbx_strand_id
1 'polypeptide(L)'
;MSNEEFPHSPISLAVTVLGPLPSIQEKEVASALAKMRSGRAPGPDNPPSKIWKIAEGGETQWLTSFFNEIIAEGKLPEQWTMNTTVPM
;
A
#
# COMPACT_ATOMS: atom_id res chain seq x y z
N MET A 1 27.07 30.01 7.32
CA MET A 1 25.78 29.37 6.97
C MET A 1 26.13 27.97 6.47
N SER A 2 26.07 26.95 7.34
CA SER A 2 26.44 25.58 7.00
C SER A 2 25.24 24.85 6.42
N ASN A 3 25.30 24.53 5.14
CA ASN A 3 24.55 23.45 4.49
C ASN A 3 25.36 22.16 4.65
N GLU A 4 25.42 21.65 5.87
CA GLU A 4 26.06 20.37 6.17
C GLU A 4 25.06 19.27 5.83
N GLU A 5 25.18 18.72 4.62
CA GLU A 5 24.39 17.58 4.17
C GLU A 5 24.78 16.35 5.01
N PHE A 6 23.83 15.84 5.78
CA PHE A 6 24.06 14.60 6.54
C PHE A 6 24.29 13.46 5.54
N PRO A 7 25.24 12.56 5.79
CA PRO A 7 25.41 11.38 4.95
C PRO A 7 24.15 10.52 5.05
N HIS A 8 23.27 10.66 4.07
CA HIS A 8 22.16 9.75 3.88
C HIS A 8 22.75 8.45 3.37
N SER A 9 22.58 7.36 4.14
CA SER A 9 22.87 6.03 3.64
C SER A 9 22.25 5.90 2.25
N PRO A 10 22.98 5.39 1.24
CA PRO A 10 22.39 5.14 -0.06
C PRO A 10 21.13 4.32 0.21
N ILE A 11 19.98 4.83 -0.24
CA ILE A 11 18.73 4.10 -0.18
C ILE A 11 19.06 2.76 -0.80
N SER A 12 19.06 1.71 0.02
CA SER A 12 19.26 0.34 -0.45
C SER A 12 18.19 0.17 -1.51
N LEU A 13 18.60 0.22 -2.78
CA LEU A 13 17.73 0.09 -3.93
C LEU A 13 17.27 -1.34 -3.81
N ALA A 14 16.17 -1.51 -3.07
CA ALA A 14 15.72 -2.78 -2.57
C ALA A 14 15.65 -3.69 -3.79
N VAL A 15 16.43 -4.75 -3.72
CA VAL A 15 16.55 -5.85 -4.68
C VAL A 15 15.44 -5.76 -5.71
N THR A 16 15.79 -5.37 -6.94
CA THR A 16 14.91 -5.58 -8.09
C THR A 16 14.51 -7.05 -8.04
N VAL A 17 13.28 -7.34 -7.63
CA VAL A 17 12.75 -8.69 -7.58
C VAL A 17 12.75 -9.19 -9.03
N LEU A 18 13.82 -9.88 -9.40
CA LEU A 18 14.01 -10.51 -10.70
C LEU A 18 13.11 -11.75 -10.75
N GLY A 19 11.83 -11.52 -11.02
CA GLY A 19 10.83 -12.56 -11.19
C GLY A 19 9.43 -11.96 -11.38
N PRO A 20 8.49 -12.71 -11.98
CA PRO A 20 7.08 -12.35 -11.93
C PRO A 20 6.71 -12.13 -10.46
N LEU A 21 6.17 -10.95 -10.12
CA LEU A 21 5.74 -10.69 -8.76
C LEU A 21 4.70 -11.76 -8.39
N PRO A 22 4.85 -12.49 -7.27
CA PRO A 22 3.89 -13.52 -6.91
C PRO A 22 2.50 -12.90 -6.79
N SER A 23 1.50 -13.57 -7.35
CA SER A 23 0.10 -13.16 -7.22
C SER A 23 -0.29 -13.15 -5.74
N ILE A 24 -0.91 -12.06 -5.30
CA ILE A 24 -1.44 -11.93 -3.96
C ILE A 24 -2.58 -12.93 -3.78
N GLN A 25 -2.55 -13.68 -2.67
CA GLN A 25 -3.62 -14.61 -2.30
C GLN A 25 -4.65 -13.94 -1.38
N GLU A 26 -5.92 -14.36 -1.47
CA GLU A 26 -6.99 -13.85 -0.59
C GLU A 26 -6.66 -14.00 0.90
N LYS A 27 -5.98 -15.09 1.28
CA LYS A 27 -5.54 -15.33 2.67
C LYS A 27 -4.56 -14.25 3.17
N GLU A 28 -3.71 -13.73 2.28
CA GLU A 28 -2.72 -12.70 2.60
C GLU A 28 -3.42 -11.35 2.78
N VAL A 29 -4.37 -11.04 1.90
CA VAL A 29 -5.22 -9.86 2.02
C VAL A 29 -6.03 -9.91 3.32
N ALA A 30 -6.74 -11.00 3.59
CA ALA A 30 -7.51 -11.17 4.82
C ALA A 30 -6.64 -11.02 6.08
N SER A 31 -5.44 -11.62 6.07
CA SER A 31 -4.48 -11.49 7.17
C SER A 31 -3.98 -10.06 7.34
N ALA A 32 -3.73 -9.33 6.24
CA ALA A 32 -3.30 -7.94 6.27
C ALA A 32 -4.40 -7.01 6.79
N LEU A 33 -5.65 -7.21 6.35
CA LEU A 33 -6.82 -6.49 6.84
C LEU A 33 -7.03 -6.72 8.35
N ALA A 34 -6.93 -7.97 8.80
CA ALA A 34 -7.04 -8.31 10.23
C ALA A 34 -5.93 -7.67 11.08
N LYS A 35 -4.71 -7.59 10.55
CA LYS A 35 -3.55 -6.97 11.21
C LYS A 35 -3.59 -5.45 11.22
N MET A 36 -4.50 -4.81 10.47
CA MET A 36 -4.54 -3.36 10.38
C MET A 36 -4.88 -2.73 11.73
N ARG A 37 -4.07 -1.75 12.17
CA ARG A 37 -4.21 -1.14 13.50
C ARG A 37 -5.45 -0.26 13.55
N SER A 38 -6.34 -0.52 14.49
CA SER A 38 -7.50 0.33 14.79
C SER A 38 -7.07 1.49 15.68
N GLY A 39 -6.81 2.66 15.09
CA GLY A 39 -6.43 3.84 15.88
C GLY A 39 -5.68 4.95 15.15
N ARG A 40 -5.34 4.80 13.87
CA ARG A 40 -4.98 5.96 13.05
C ARG A 40 -6.25 6.61 12.54
N ALA A 41 -6.33 7.94 12.62
CA ALA A 41 -7.40 8.68 11.98
C ALA A 41 -7.46 8.24 10.52
N PRO A 42 -8.63 7.80 10.01
CA PRO A 42 -8.78 7.66 8.58
C PRO A 42 -8.43 9.00 7.97
N GLY A 43 -7.54 9.01 6.95
CA GLY A 43 -7.41 10.18 6.11
C GLY A 43 -8.78 10.56 5.54
N PRO A 44 -8.96 11.78 5.03
CA PRO A 44 -10.24 12.26 4.49
C PRO A 44 -10.90 11.27 3.51
N ASP A 45 -10.09 10.45 2.83
CA ASP A 45 -10.52 9.48 1.82
C ASP A 45 -10.55 8.01 2.30
N ASN A 46 -10.23 7.72 3.57
CA ASN A 46 -10.05 6.33 4.03
C ASN A 46 -11.28 5.80 4.78
N PRO A 47 -11.77 4.58 4.47
CA PRO A 47 -12.72 3.89 5.33
C PRO A 47 -12.09 3.68 6.72
N PRO A 48 -12.83 3.92 7.81
CA PRO A 48 -12.36 3.60 9.16
C PRO A 48 -11.83 2.17 9.16
N SER A 49 -10.67 1.94 9.76
CA SER A 49 -10.04 0.61 9.87
C SER A 49 -10.97 -0.49 10.40
N LYS A 50 -12.08 -0.12 11.03
CA LYS A 50 -13.16 -1.02 11.44
C LYS A 50 -13.90 -1.63 10.24
N ILE A 51 -14.17 -0.87 9.19
CA ILE A 51 -14.86 -1.36 7.97
C ILE A 51 -14.03 -2.46 7.33
N TRP A 52 -12.74 -2.21 7.14
CA TRP A 52 -11.80 -3.20 6.62
C TRP A 52 -11.59 -4.44 7.50
N LYS A 53 -11.84 -4.34 8.81
CA LYS A 53 -11.81 -5.51 9.71
C LYS A 53 -13.09 -6.33 9.66
N ILE A 54 -14.20 -5.73 9.24
CA ILE A 54 -15.50 -6.39 9.04
C ILE A 54 -15.59 -6.94 7.62
N ALA A 55 -14.70 -6.52 6.71
CA ALA A 55 -14.61 -6.98 5.35
C ALA A 55 -14.68 -8.51 5.24
N GLU A 56 -15.75 -9.00 4.62
CA GLU A 56 -16.01 -10.43 4.43
C GLU A 56 -15.38 -10.93 3.12
N GLY A 57 -15.62 -12.20 2.77
CA GLY A 57 -14.99 -12.88 1.64
C GLY A 57 -15.11 -12.12 0.30
N GLY A 58 -16.25 -11.48 0.03
CA GLY A 58 -16.44 -10.72 -1.22
C GLY A 58 -15.53 -9.50 -1.35
N GLU A 59 -15.32 -8.76 -0.27
CA GLU A 59 -14.44 -7.58 -0.25
C GLU A 59 -12.97 -7.98 -0.36
N THR A 60 -12.62 -9.09 0.31
CA THR A 60 -11.28 -9.68 0.24
C THR A 60 -10.95 -10.15 -1.18
N GLN A 61 -11.90 -10.81 -1.85
CA GLN A 61 -11.74 -11.29 -3.23
C GLN A 61 -11.58 -10.12 -4.22
N TRP A 62 -12.40 -9.07 -4.07
CA TRP A 62 -12.30 -7.87 -4.89
C TRP A 62 -10.94 -7.18 -4.72
N LEU A 63 -10.50 -6.96 -3.48
CA LEU A 63 -9.19 -6.39 -3.18
C LEU A 63 -8.04 -7.22 -3.76
N THR A 64 -8.13 -8.54 -3.63
CA THR A 64 -7.12 -9.46 -4.17
C THR A 64 -7.01 -9.33 -5.68
N SER A 65 -8.15 -9.25 -6.38
CA SER A 65 -8.19 -9.06 -7.82
C SER A 65 -7.61 -7.70 -8.22
N PHE A 66 -7.99 -6.64 -7.51
CA PHE A 66 -7.52 -5.28 -7.76
C PHE A 66 -5.99 -5.13 -7.60
N PHE A 67 -5.41 -5.67 -6.52
CA PHE A 67 -3.96 -5.61 -6.35
C PHE A 67 -3.22 -6.46 -7.40
N ASN A 68 -3.76 -7.62 -7.78
CA ASN A 68 -3.17 -8.43 -8.83
C ASN A 68 -3.24 -7.76 -10.20
N GLU A 69 -4.29 -6.97 -10.48
CA GLU A 69 -4.40 -6.14 -11.68
C GLU A 69 -3.33 -5.05 -11.71
N ILE A 70 -3.13 -4.32 -10.60
CA ILE A 70 -2.04 -3.33 -10.47
C ILE A 70 -0.67 -3.98 -10.70
N ILE A 71 -0.44 -5.16 -10.13
CA ILE A 71 0.82 -5.91 -10.27
C ILE A 71 1.02 -6.34 -11.72
N ALA A 72 -0.03 -6.82 -12.39
CA ALA A 72 0.02 -7.26 -13.78
C ALA A 72 0.25 -6.10 -14.75
N GLU A 73 -0.39 -4.96 -14.51
CA GLU A 73 -0.22 -3.75 -15.33
C GLU A 73 1.08 -3.00 -15.03
N GLY A 74 1.65 -3.18 -13.84
CA GLY A 74 2.82 -2.44 -13.35
C GLY A 74 2.54 -0.94 -13.19
N LYS A 75 1.27 -0.53 -13.09
CA LYS A 75 0.84 0.87 -13.00
C LYS A 75 -0.04 1.07 -11.79
N LEU A 76 0.23 2.12 -11.03
CA LEU A 76 -0.66 2.57 -9.96
C LEU A 76 -1.80 3.41 -10.56
N PRO A 77 -2.98 3.45 -9.90
CA PRO A 77 -4.04 4.36 -10.29
C PRO A 77 -3.54 5.80 -10.35
N GLU A 78 -3.93 6.53 -11.38
CA GLU A 78 -3.50 7.93 -11.59
C GLU A 78 -3.83 8.81 -10.38
N GLN A 79 -4.98 8.56 -9.75
CA GLN A 79 -5.42 9.25 -8.53
C GLN A 79 -4.44 9.08 -7.36
N TRP A 80 -3.73 7.95 -7.27
CA TRP A 80 -2.73 7.72 -6.22
C TRP A 80 -1.39 8.38 -6.56
N THR A 81 -1.10 8.55 -7.84
CA THR A 81 0.14 9.18 -8.33
C THR A 81 0.06 10.72 -8.27
N MET A 82 -1.14 11.28 -8.37
CA MET A 82 -1.37 12.73 -8.37
C MET A 82 -1.50 13.34 -6.95
N ASN A 83 -1.52 12.52 -5.90
CA ASN A 83 -1.61 13.01 -4.52
C ASN A 83 -0.32 13.75 -4.12
N THR A 84 -0.38 15.08 -4.23
CA THR A 84 0.68 15.98 -3.78
C THR A 84 0.74 15.93 -2.26
N THR A 85 1.83 15.40 -1.73
CA THR A 85 2.11 15.49 -0.29
C THR A 85 2.48 16.93 0.01
N VAL A 86 1.55 17.70 0.61
CA VAL A 86 1.86 19.05 1.07
C VAL A 86 2.74 18.93 2.32
N PRO A 87 4.00 19.40 2.29
CA PRO A 87 4.83 19.38 3.48
C PRO A 87 4.25 20.31 4.55
N MET A 88 4.23 19.85 5.80
CA MET A 88 3.94 20.67 6.98
C MET A 88 5.22 21.13 7.65
#